data_AF-Q6UD63-F1
#
_entry.id   AF-Q6UD63-F1
#
_cell.length_a   1.000
_cell.length_b   1.000
_cell.length_c   1.000
_cell.angle_alpha   90.00
_cell.angle_beta   90.00
_cell.angle_gamma   90.00
#
_symmetry.space_group_name_H-M   'P 1'
#
loop_
_entity.id
_entity.type
_entity.pdbx_description
1 polymer ?
#
loop_
_entity_poly.entity_id
_entity_poly.type
_entity_poly.pdbx_seq_one_letter_code
_entity_poly.pdbx_strand_id
1 'polypeptide(L)'
;MKRLLVITMLTCMIPFVLADHHKDAKSKERKMNNPNHLMNFAECKEIKELIGGILSMSDGIWKEIEKNPEDEKKWGEVIALSDLASNYSTVYDVWCKDMIKKRMKSRDKAKKKMKKEKNHKNHEKPDN
;
A
#
# COMPACT_ATOMS: atom_id res chain seq x y z
N MET A 1 -15.05 -38.01 13.55
CA MET A 1 -15.20 -36.56 13.27
C MET A 1 -14.71 -35.65 14.40
N LYS A 2 -15.10 -35.86 15.66
CA LYS A 2 -14.66 -35.01 16.80
C LYS A 2 -13.13 -34.93 16.96
N ARG A 3 -12.39 -36.02 16.71
CA ARG A 3 -10.91 -36.03 16.79
C ARG A 3 -10.21 -35.26 15.66
N LEU A 4 -10.79 -35.22 14.46
CA LEU A 4 -10.25 -34.43 13.34
C LEU A 4 -10.41 -32.93 13.59
N LEU A 5 -11.55 -32.52 14.17
CA LEU A 5 -11.85 -31.12 14.48
C LEU A 5 -10.92 -30.53 15.56
N VAL A 6 -10.47 -31.35 16.51
CA VAL A 6 -9.52 -30.92 17.56
C VAL A 6 -8.12 -30.70 16.98
N ILE A 7 -7.70 -31.54 16.03
CA ILE A 7 -6.38 -31.43 15.39
C ILE A 7 -6.31 -30.20 14.48
N THR A 8 -7.39 -29.86 13.76
CA THR A 8 -7.47 -28.65 12.93
C THR A 8 -7.49 -27.36 13.74
N MET A 9 -8.08 -27.36 14.94
CA MET A 9 -8.07 -26.18 15.83
C MET A 9 -6.69 -25.94 16.46
N LEU A 10 -5.90 -26.99 16.71
CA LEU A 10 -4.58 -26.88 17.32
C LEU A 10 -3.52 -26.32 16.35
N THR A 11 -3.64 -26.58 15.05
CA THR A 11 -2.68 -26.11 14.04
C THR A 11 -2.90 -24.65 13.64
N CYS A 12 -4.12 -24.11 13.80
CA CYS A 12 -4.42 -22.72 13.47
C CYS A 12 -3.82 -21.68 14.43
N MET A 13 -3.39 -22.07 15.62
CA MET A 13 -2.84 -21.14 16.63
C MET A 13 -1.31 -20.98 16.57
N ILE A 14 -0.61 -21.83 15.81
CA ILE A 14 0.86 -21.83 15.72
C ILE A 14 1.43 -20.61 14.97
N PRO A 15 0.77 -19.98 13.98
CA PRO A 15 1.32 -18.80 13.31
C PRO A 15 1.43 -17.55 14.19
N PHE A 16 0.69 -17.46 15.31
CA PHE A 16 0.69 -16.26 16.15
C PHE A 16 1.93 -16.12 17.04
N VAL A 17 2.69 -17.21 17.29
CA VAL A 17 3.86 -17.18 18.18
C VAL A 17 5.18 -16.90 17.43
N LEU A 18 5.17 -16.98 16.09
CA LEU A 18 6.37 -16.79 15.24
C LEU A 18 6.49 -15.38 14.64
N ALA A 19 5.64 -14.43 15.03
CA ALA A 19 5.72 -13.04 14.57
C ALA A 19 6.68 -12.17 15.40
N ASP A 20 7.08 -12.61 16.61
CA ASP A 20 7.76 -11.75 17.59
C ASP A 20 9.29 -11.80 17.59
N HIS A 21 9.92 -12.33 16.52
CA HIS A 21 11.38 -12.43 16.43
C HIS A 21 12.02 -11.69 15.24
N HIS A 22 11.55 -10.46 14.96
CA HIS A 22 12.28 -9.53 14.10
C HIS A 22 13.08 -8.53 14.93
N LYS A 23 14.41 -8.75 14.91
CA LYS A 23 15.46 -7.91 15.50
C LYS A 23 15.29 -6.44 15.13
N ASP A 24 15.62 -5.60 16.10
CA ASP A 24 15.56 -4.14 16.12
C ASP A 24 16.03 -3.45 14.83
N ALA A 25 15.06 -3.04 14.00
CA ALA A 25 15.23 -1.97 13.02
C ALA A 25 14.81 -0.59 13.63
N LYS A 26 14.83 -0.46 14.96
CA LYS A 26 14.55 0.79 15.69
C LYS A 26 15.71 1.78 15.55
N SER A 27 15.88 2.44 14.39
CA SER A 27 16.61 3.73 14.37
C SER A 27 16.37 4.68 13.17
N LYS A 28 15.54 4.35 12.17
CA LYS A 28 15.29 5.29 11.05
C LYS A 28 13.84 5.55 10.66
N GLU A 29 12.89 5.06 11.44
CA GLU A 29 11.57 5.69 11.47
C GLU A 29 11.68 6.93 12.35
N ARG A 30 12.30 7.99 11.81
CA ARG A 30 12.13 9.33 12.39
C ARG A 30 10.64 9.61 12.33
N LYS A 31 9.99 9.38 13.47
CA LYS A 31 8.65 9.79 13.84
C LYS A 31 8.22 10.94 12.95
N MET A 32 7.27 10.68 12.07
CA MET A 32 6.59 11.77 11.42
C MET A 32 5.72 12.40 12.51
N ASN A 33 6.29 13.42 13.16
CA ASN A 33 5.77 14.10 14.34
C ASN A 33 4.48 14.89 14.05
N ASN A 34 3.41 14.24 13.62
CA ASN A 34 2.08 14.81 13.63
C ASN A 34 1.18 13.89 14.48
N PRO A 35 0.64 14.36 15.61
CA PRO A 35 -0.10 13.53 16.58
C PRO A 35 -1.42 12.94 16.04
N ASN A 36 -1.84 13.28 14.82
CA ASN A 36 -3.12 12.88 14.23
C ASN A 36 -3.00 11.96 13.00
N HIS A 37 -1.93 11.17 12.83
CA HIS A 37 -1.91 10.16 11.76
C HIS A 37 -2.25 8.78 12.32
N LEU A 38 -3.41 8.25 11.90
CA LEU A 38 -3.86 6.89 12.23
C LEU A 38 -2.99 5.80 11.58
N MET A 39 -2.40 6.09 10.41
CA MET A 39 -1.65 5.13 9.60
C MET A 39 -0.21 5.60 9.36
N ASN A 40 0.72 4.65 9.22
CA ASN A 40 2.11 4.86 8.84
C ASN A 40 2.32 4.74 7.32
N PHE A 41 3.57 4.93 6.86
CA PHE A 41 3.87 4.93 5.43
C PHE A 41 3.65 3.57 4.74
N ALA A 42 3.95 2.46 5.42
CA ALA A 42 3.78 1.12 4.88
C ALA A 42 2.29 0.80 4.73
N GLU A 43 1.50 1.04 5.76
CA GLU A 43 0.05 0.84 5.75
C GLU A 43 -0.62 1.71 4.66
N CYS A 44 -0.19 2.97 4.53
CA CYS A 44 -0.65 3.84 3.45
C CYS A 44 -0.27 3.36 2.04
N LYS A 45 0.84 2.63 1.89
CA LYS A 45 1.22 2.00 0.62
C LYS A 45 0.30 0.82 0.32
N GLU A 46 -0.01 0.01 1.32
CA GLU A 46 -0.92 -1.14 1.20
C GLU A 46 -2.33 -0.69 0.83
N ILE A 47 -2.89 0.35 1.49
CA ILE A 47 -4.19 0.91 1.10
C ILE A 47 -4.20 1.39 -0.35
N LYS A 48 -3.12 2.05 -0.79
CA LYS A 48 -3.00 2.48 -2.19
C LYS A 48 -3.02 1.30 -3.16
N GLU A 49 -2.30 0.23 -2.84
CA GLU A 49 -2.23 -0.99 -3.65
C GLU A 49 -3.59 -1.71 -3.67
N LEU A 50 -4.28 -1.77 -2.54
CA LEU A 50 -5.64 -2.30 -2.41
C LEU A 50 -6.65 -1.54 -3.28
N ILE A 51 -6.64 -0.20 -3.24
CA ILE A 51 -7.49 0.62 -4.12
C ILE A 51 -7.22 0.28 -5.59
N GLY A 52 -5.93 0.20 -5.98
CA GLY A 52 -5.55 -0.19 -7.34
C GLY A 52 -6.03 -1.59 -7.73
N GLY A 53 -5.96 -2.56 -6.82
CA GLY A 53 -6.45 -3.92 -7.02
C GLY A 53 -7.96 -3.96 -7.24
N ILE A 54 -8.74 -3.29 -6.39
CA ILE A 54 -10.21 -3.23 -6.51
C ILE A 54 -10.63 -2.56 -7.83
N LEU A 55 -9.97 -1.46 -8.22
CA LEU A 55 -10.24 -0.80 -9.49
C LEU A 55 -9.93 -1.72 -10.67
N SER A 56 -8.81 -2.46 -10.62
CA SER A 56 -8.48 -3.43 -11.66
C SER A 56 -9.49 -4.57 -11.76
N MET A 57 -10.06 -5.02 -10.63
CA MET A 57 -11.14 -6.01 -10.64
C MET A 57 -12.42 -5.43 -11.24
N SER A 58 -12.76 -4.18 -10.88
CA SER A 58 -13.92 -3.46 -11.41
C SER A 58 -13.84 -3.31 -12.93
N ASP A 59 -12.67 -2.94 -13.46
CA ASP A 59 -12.43 -2.86 -14.92
C ASP A 59 -12.58 -4.22 -15.62
N GLY A 60 -12.23 -5.31 -14.94
CA GLY A 60 -12.44 -6.67 -15.44
C GLY A 60 -13.93 -6.99 -15.59
N ILE A 61 -14.72 -6.69 -14.55
CA ILE A 61 -16.17 -6.92 -14.54
C ILE A 61 -16.88 -6.02 -15.54
N TRP A 62 -16.43 -4.76 -15.69
CA TRP A 62 -16.99 -3.83 -16.66
C TRP A 62 -16.96 -4.39 -18.09
N LYS A 63 -15.86 -5.05 -18.48
CA LYS A 63 -15.73 -5.72 -19.79
C LYS A 63 -16.67 -6.91 -19.97
N GLU A 64 -17.14 -7.51 -18.89
CA GLU A 64 -18.14 -8.58 -18.93
C GLU A 64 -19.55 -7.99 -19.09
N ILE A 65 -19.84 -6.89 -18.39
CA ILE A 65 -21.08 -6.11 -18.55
C ILE A 65 -21.23 -5.59 -19.98
N GLU A 66 -20.16 -5.07 -20.59
CA GLU A 66 -20.19 -4.58 -21.97
C GLU A 66 -20.61 -5.67 -22.98
N LYS A 67 -20.32 -6.94 -22.67
CA LYS A 67 -20.71 -8.09 -23.49
C LYS A 67 -22.13 -8.56 -23.22
N ASN A 68 -22.60 -8.41 -21.98
CA ASN A 68 -23.96 -8.77 -21.57
C ASN A 68 -24.52 -7.74 -20.58
N PRO A 69 -25.10 -6.63 -21.07
CA PRO A 69 -25.59 -5.55 -20.20
C PRO A 69 -26.78 -5.94 -19.33
N GLU A 70 -27.47 -7.04 -19.62
CA GLU A 70 -28.61 -7.54 -18.84
C GLU A 70 -28.18 -8.41 -17.64
N ASP A 71 -26.87 -8.67 -17.46
CA ASP A 71 -26.36 -9.40 -16.31
C ASP A 71 -26.40 -8.54 -15.03
N GLU A 72 -27.55 -8.53 -14.36
CA GLU A 72 -27.77 -7.79 -13.11
C GLU A 72 -26.76 -8.17 -12.01
N LYS A 73 -26.28 -9.42 -12.00
CA LYS A 73 -25.29 -9.88 -11.02
C LYS A 73 -23.97 -9.14 -11.23
N LYS A 74 -23.51 -9.00 -12.47
CA LYS A 74 -22.28 -8.27 -12.80
C LYS A 74 -22.37 -6.80 -12.46
N TRP A 75 -23.53 -6.18 -12.69
CA TRP A 75 -23.81 -4.83 -12.22
C TRP A 75 -23.68 -4.72 -10.69
N GLY A 76 -24.25 -5.67 -9.94
CA GLY A 76 -24.11 -5.71 -8.48
C GLY A 76 -22.65 -5.85 -8.04
N GLU A 77 -21.88 -6.71 -8.70
CA GLU A 77 -20.44 -6.90 -8.39
C GLU A 77 -19.63 -5.61 -8.64
N VAL A 78 -19.82 -4.94 -9.78
CA VAL A 78 -19.04 -3.73 -10.10
C VAL A 78 -19.42 -2.55 -9.20
N ILE A 79 -20.70 -2.43 -8.80
CA ILE A 79 -21.15 -1.41 -7.84
C ILE A 79 -20.48 -1.65 -6.48
N ALA A 80 -20.52 -2.89 -5.97
CA ALA A 80 -19.92 -3.22 -4.68
C ALA A 80 -18.40 -2.95 -4.65
N LEU A 81 -17.68 -3.29 -5.73
CA LEU A 81 -16.24 -2.99 -5.83
C LEU A 81 -15.99 -1.49 -5.95
N SER A 82 -16.80 -0.76 -6.71
CA SER A 82 -16.68 0.70 -6.86
C SER A 82 -16.88 1.42 -5.53
N ASP A 83 -17.89 1.01 -4.75
CA ASP A 83 -18.15 1.54 -3.42
C ASP A 83 -17.00 1.23 -2.45
N LEU A 84 -16.45 0.01 -2.52
CA LEU A 84 -15.29 -0.36 -1.71
C LEU A 84 -14.06 0.50 -2.05
N ALA A 85 -13.78 0.68 -3.35
CA ALA A 85 -12.69 1.56 -3.80
C ALA A 85 -12.89 3.01 -3.35
N SER A 86 -14.12 3.53 -3.40
CA SER A 86 -14.46 4.88 -2.95
C SER A 86 -14.23 5.07 -1.44
N ASN A 87 -14.69 4.11 -0.64
CA ASN A 87 -14.51 4.13 0.81
C ASN A 87 -13.03 4.09 1.20
N TYR A 88 -12.24 3.19 0.61
CA TYR A 88 -10.80 3.14 0.87
C TYR A 88 -10.05 4.34 0.30
N SER A 89 -10.53 4.94 -0.80
CA SER A 89 -9.98 6.19 -1.32
C SER A 89 -10.18 7.34 -0.33
N THR A 90 -11.30 7.37 0.39
CA THR A 90 -11.53 8.33 1.48
C THR A 90 -10.55 8.11 2.63
N VAL A 91 -10.35 6.86 3.05
CA VAL A 91 -9.33 6.52 4.06
C VAL A 91 -7.94 6.98 3.62
N TYR A 92 -7.57 6.75 2.36
CA TYR A 92 -6.29 7.19 1.82
C TYR A 92 -6.16 8.72 1.78
N ASP A 93 -7.21 9.44 1.39
CA ASP A 93 -7.19 10.90 1.31
C ASP A 93 -7.00 11.53 2.70
N VAL A 94 -7.75 11.07 3.70
CA VAL A 94 -7.73 11.59 5.07
C VAL A 94 -6.41 11.25 5.78
N TRP A 95 -5.93 10.01 5.67
CA TRP A 95 -4.85 9.53 6.54
C TRP A 95 -3.48 9.45 5.85
N CYS A 96 -3.44 9.31 4.52
CA CYS A 96 -2.23 8.91 3.80
C CYS A 96 -1.68 9.94 2.82
N LYS A 97 -2.53 10.66 2.09
CA LYS A 97 -2.14 11.51 0.95
C LYS A 97 -1.02 12.49 1.28
N ASP A 98 -1.12 13.18 2.41
CA ASP A 98 -0.13 14.19 2.81
C ASP A 98 1.22 13.57 3.21
N MET A 99 1.17 12.43 3.90
CA MET A 99 2.37 11.66 4.25
C MET A 99 3.14 11.25 2.99
N ILE A 100 2.43 10.63 2.05
CA ILE A 100 3.01 10.16 0.79
C ILE A 100 3.59 11.34 0.01
N LYS A 101 2.83 12.43 -0.14
CA LYS A 101 3.27 13.64 -0.83
C LYS A 101 4.55 14.23 -0.22
N LYS A 102 4.63 14.32 1.12
CA LYS A 102 5.82 14.80 1.84
C LYS A 102 7.03 13.90 1.61
N ARG A 103 6.85 12.58 1.66
CA ARG A 103 7.93 11.62 1.43
C ARG A 103 8.44 11.66 -0.01
N MET A 104 7.55 11.75 -1.00
CA MET A 104 7.91 11.89 -2.42
C MET A 104 8.73 13.16 -2.66
N LYS A 105 8.25 14.32 -2.18
CA LYS A 105 9.00 15.58 -2.27
C LYS A 105 10.39 15.50 -1.64
N SER A 106 10.51 14.84 -0.49
CA SER A 106 11.80 14.66 0.20
C SER A 106 12.75 13.79 -0.62
N ARG A 107 12.24 12.70 -1.21
CA ARG A 107 12.99 11.81 -2.10
C ARG A 107 13.47 12.53 -3.36
N ASP A 108 12.64 13.36 -3.98
CA ASP A 108 13.02 14.11 -5.18
C ASP A 108 14.08 15.16 -4.89
N LYS A 109 13.99 15.85 -3.75
CA LYS A 109 15.05 16.75 -3.28
C LYS A 109 16.37 16.01 -3.07
N ALA A 110 16.34 14.83 -2.44
CA ALA A 110 17.53 14.00 -2.24
C ALA A 110 18.15 13.57 -3.57
N LYS A 111 17.34 13.10 -4.53
CA LYS A 111 17.80 12.75 -5.89
C LYS A 111 18.45 13.94 -6.61
N LYS A 112 17.86 15.13 -6.52
CA LYS A 112 18.43 16.36 -7.11
C LYS A 112 19.78 16.72 -6.50
N LYS A 113 19.94 16.60 -5.17
CA LYS A 113 21.22 16.84 -4.49
C LYS A 113 22.30 15.85 -4.95
N MET A 114 21.99 14.55 -4.96
CA MET A 114 22.91 13.52 -5.44
C MET A 114 23.36 13.74 -6.89
N LYS A 115 22.45 14.20 -7.77
CA LYS A 115 22.81 14.53 -9.16
C LYS A 115 23.74 15.73 -9.25
N LYS A 116 23.50 16.78 -8.45
CA LYS A 116 24.39 17.96 -8.38
C LYS A 116 25.78 17.58 -7.87
N GLU A 117 25.86 16.78 -6.82
CA GLU A 117 27.13 16.30 -6.26
C GLU A 117 27.92 15.45 -7.26
N LYS A 118 27.25 14.56 -8.01
CA LYS A 118 27.89 13.79 -9.08
C LYS A 118 28.42 14.68 -10.21
N ASN A 119 27.63 15.68 -10.62
CA ASN A 119 28.05 16.60 -11.67
C ASN A 119 29.25 17.47 -11.23
N HIS A 120 29.26 17.92 -9.97
CA HIS A 120 30.40 18.68 -9.41
C HIS A 120 31.68 17.85 -9.41
N LYS A 121 31.59 16.59 -8.93
CA LYS A 121 32.73 15.66 -8.93
C LYS A 121 33.24 15.29 -10.32
N ASN A 122 32.36 15.31 -11.33
CA ASN A 122 32.76 15.07 -12.72
C ASN A 122 33.46 16.30 -13.34
N HIS A 123 33.07 17.53 -12.94
CA HIS A 123 33.76 18.75 -13.35
C HIS A 123 35.10 18.97 -12.62
N GLU A 124 35.26 18.43 -11.41
CA GLU A 124 36.50 18.51 -10.63
C GLU A 124 37.53 17.42 -10.97
N LYS A 125 37.20 16.45 -11.84
CA LYS A 125 38.21 15.51 -12.35
C LYS A 125 39.05 16.24 -13.41
N PRO A 126 40.38 16.36 -13.23
CA PRO A 126 41.23 16.91 -14.27
C PRO A 126 41.19 16.00 -15.50
N ASP A 127 41.11 16.62 -16.67
CA ASP A 127 41.27 15.94 -17.95
C ASP A 127 42.70 15.37 -17.99
N ASN A 128 42.82 14.04 -17.96
CA ASN A 128 44.09 13.32 -18.10
C ASN A 128 44.45 13.18 -19.58
#